data_AF-A0A8T6H6X2-F1
#
_entry.id   AF-A0A8T6H6X2-F1
#
_cell.length_a   1.000
_cell.length_b   1.000
_cell.length_c   1.000
_cell.angle_alpha   90.00
_cell.angle_beta   90.00
_cell.angle_gamma   90.00
#
_symmetry.space_group_name_H-M   'P 1'
#
loop_
_entity.id
_entity.type
_entity.pdbx_description
1 polymer ?
#
loop_
_entity_poly.entity_id
_entity_poly.type
_entity_poly.pdbx_seq_one_letter_code
_entity_poly.pdbx_strand_id
1 'polypeptide(L)'
;MPARRAAARAACAIIGNRLQWDVRALTRHYHPAHRRQAIQWAQNLLRRPYFVLDTETTGLSATDEIVQIGIIDHDGATVLNQLIKPTIPIPAGASAVHGFFDRDVAAAPSFKQVYIRLSALLAGQVVVAYNMDFDWRMLQQTAARYRLPDLRLGKRHCAMKQYARYKGARGKQGRNYTPHKLGNAMRQEGLALMKAHDALDDARMTLALIKKMAETS
;
A
#
# COMPACT_ATOMS: atom_id res chain seq x y z
N MET A 1 -4.93 -13.91 46.81
CA MET A 1 -3.83 -14.58 46.07
C MET A 1 -4.26 -16.01 45.73
N PRO A 2 -3.81 -16.65 44.64
CA PRO A 2 -3.74 -16.20 43.25
C PRO A 2 -4.33 -17.24 42.25
N ALA A 3 -4.75 -16.81 41.06
CA ALA A 3 -4.80 -17.67 39.87
C ALA A 3 -4.64 -16.82 38.60
N ARG A 4 -3.38 -16.56 38.23
CA ARG A 4 -2.97 -16.09 36.90
C ARG A 4 -1.97 -17.10 36.37
N ARG A 5 -2.30 -17.84 35.31
CA ARG A 5 -1.38 -18.37 34.27
C ARG A 5 -2.11 -19.36 33.37
N ALA A 6 -2.67 -18.86 32.26
CA ALA A 6 -2.91 -19.66 31.05
C ALA A 6 -3.21 -18.73 29.87
N ALA A 7 -2.17 -18.21 29.21
CA ALA A 7 -2.23 -17.76 27.80
C ALA A 7 -0.87 -17.16 27.37
N ALA A 8 0.09 -18.01 27.02
CA ALA A 8 1.26 -17.61 26.20
C ALA A 8 2.09 -18.84 25.79
N ARG A 9 1.51 -19.79 25.05
CA ARG A 9 2.26 -20.97 24.55
C ARG A 9 2.20 -21.22 23.05
N ALA A 10 1.67 -20.30 22.25
CA ALA A 10 1.63 -20.47 20.80
C ALA A 10 2.18 -19.23 20.08
N ALA A 11 3.51 -19.14 19.96
CA ALA A 11 4.20 -18.23 19.02
C ALA A 11 5.72 -18.43 18.93
N CYS A 12 6.32 -19.22 19.84
CA CYS A 12 7.75 -19.47 19.85
C CYS A 12 8.00 -20.98 19.88
N ALA A 13 8.56 -21.52 18.80
CA ALA A 13 9.17 -22.84 18.80
C ALA A 13 10.69 -22.63 18.79
N ILE A 14 11.38 -23.23 19.76
CA ILE A 14 12.83 -23.31 19.76
C ILE A 14 13.20 -24.46 18.83
N ILE A 15 13.78 -24.16 17.66
CA ILE A 15 14.38 -25.16 16.78
C ILE A 15 15.89 -24.90 16.81
N GLY A 16 16.60 -25.64 17.66
CA GLY A 16 18.00 -25.37 17.99
C GLY A 16 18.21 -24.08 18.81
N ASN A 17 19.43 -23.52 18.82
CA ASN A 17 19.80 -22.34 19.63
C ASN A 17 19.42 -20.97 19.02
N ARG A 18 18.45 -20.91 18.08
CA ARG A 18 17.95 -19.66 17.50
C ARG A 18 16.44 -19.52 17.65
N LEU A 19 16.03 -18.35 18.14
CA LEU A 19 14.65 -17.89 18.07
C LEU A 19 14.27 -17.63 16.61
N GLN A 20 13.55 -18.57 15.99
CA GLN A 20 12.88 -18.33 14.72
C GLN A 20 11.41 -18.00 14.96
N TRP A 21 11.01 -16.81 14.52
CA TRP A 21 9.63 -16.35 14.60
C TRP A 21 8.91 -16.69 13.30
N ASP A 22 7.81 -17.44 13.38
CA ASP A 22 6.93 -17.65 12.22
C ASP A 22 6.22 -16.33 11.87
N VAL A 23 6.78 -15.65 10.87
CA VAL A 23 6.29 -14.38 10.33
C VAL A 23 4.88 -14.48 9.72
N ARG A 24 4.36 -15.67 9.42
CA ARG A 24 3.00 -15.83 8.88
C ARG A 24 1.92 -15.75 10.00
N ALA A 25 2.22 -16.23 11.20
CA ALA A 25 1.30 -16.21 12.35
C ALA A 25 1.20 -14.83 13.05
N LEU A 26 2.22 -13.96 12.90
CA LEU A 26 2.34 -12.66 13.57
C LEU A 26 1.51 -11.52 12.97
N THR A 27 0.68 -11.78 11.96
CA THR A 27 -0.08 -10.73 11.26
C THR A 27 -1.39 -10.34 11.95
N ARG A 28 -1.83 -11.07 12.99
CA ARG A 28 -3.16 -10.87 13.59
C ARG A 28 -3.18 -10.47 15.07
N HIS A 29 -2.08 -10.54 15.82
CA HIS A 29 -2.10 -10.22 17.25
C HIS A 29 -1.33 -8.93 17.54
N TYR A 30 -1.99 -7.98 18.22
CA TYR A 30 -1.34 -6.77 18.74
C TYR A 30 -0.16 -7.12 19.66
N HIS A 31 0.99 -6.49 19.41
CA HIS A 31 2.16 -6.58 20.28
C HIS A 31 2.94 -5.26 20.30
N PRO A 32 3.34 -4.71 21.47
CA PRO A 32 4.07 -3.45 21.56
C PRO A 32 5.39 -3.41 20.78
N ALA A 33 6.08 -4.55 20.64
CA ALA A 33 7.30 -4.64 19.84
C ALA A 33 7.06 -4.39 18.33
N HIS A 34 5.83 -4.54 17.83
CA HIS A 34 5.53 -4.30 16.42
C HIS A 34 5.66 -2.83 16.03
N ARG A 35 5.53 -1.88 16.97
CA ARG A 35 5.83 -0.47 16.70
C ARG A 35 7.30 -0.28 16.32
N ARG A 36 8.21 -0.82 17.14
CA ARG A 36 9.65 -0.80 16.83
C ARG A 36 9.97 -1.50 15.52
N GLN A 37 9.31 -2.62 15.22
CA GLN A 37 9.49 -3.31 13.93
C GLN A 37 9.00 -2.47 12.74
N ALA A 38 7.91 -1.71 12.88
CA ALA A 38 7.43 -0.80 11.84
C ALA A 38 8.40 0.37 11.61
N ILE A 39 8.96 0.93 12.69
CA ILE A 39 10.03 1.96 12.62
C ILE A 39 11.25 1.40 11.90
N GLN A 40 11.75 0.22 12.32
CA GLN A 40 12.90 -0.42 11.69
C GLN A 40 12.62 -0.78 10.23
N TRP A 41 11.40 -1.21 9.91
CA TRP A 41 10.98 -1.44 8.53
C TRP A 41 11.10 -0.17 7.69
N ALA A 42 10.58 0.96 8.17
CA ALA A 42 10.65 2.23 7.47
C ALA A 42 12.11 2.66 7.27
N GLN A 43 12.93 2.62 8.32
CA GLN A 43 14.36 2.91 8.24
C GLN A 43 15.09 2.00 7.24
N ASN A 44 14.78 0.70 7.20
CA ASN A 44 15.40 -0.25 6.27
C ASN A 44 14.97 -0.01 4.82
N LEU A 45 13.71 0.35 4.62
CA LEU A 45 13.16 0.65 3.30
C LEU A 45 13.84 1.88 2.70
N LEU A 46 14.02 2.95 3.50
CA LEU A 46 14.66 4.20 3.07
C LEU A 46 16.14 4.05 2.67
N ARG A 47 16.81 2.94 2.99
CA ARG A 47 18.22 2.70 2.64
C ARG A 47 18.43 1.98 1.31
N ARG A 48 17.36 1.77 0.54
CA ARG A 48 17.41 1.02 -0.73
C ARG A 48 16.51 1.68 -1.77
N PRO A 49 16.76 1.49 -3.06
CA PRO A 49 15.82 1.90 -4.10
C PRO A 49 14.49 1.15 -3.99
N TYR A 50 13.39 1.88 -4.15
CA TYR A 50 12.03 1.35 -4.29
C TYR A 50 11.16 2.38 -5.01
N PHE A 51 9.99 1.92 -5.49
CA PHE A 51 8.94 2.80 -5.99
C PHE A 51 7.77 2.86 -5.01
N VAL A 52 7.14 4.02 -4.90
CA VAL A 52 5.82 4.16 -4.28
C VAL A 52 4.80 4.30 -5.39
N LEU A 53 3.78 3.44 -5.36
CA LEU A 53 2.72 3.37 -6.35
C LEU A 53 1.37 3.57 -5.68
N ASP A 54 0.47 4.23 -6.39
CA ASP A 54 -0.96 4.33 -6.06
C ASP A 54 -1.81 4.27 -7.35
N THR A 55 -3.09 3.93 -7.21
CA THR A 55 -4.03 3.80 -8.32
C THR A 55 -5.39 4.41 -8.00
N GLU A 56 -5.91 5.20 -8.94
CA GLU A 56 -7.33 5.55 -8.99
C GLU A 56 -8.07 4.61 -9.93
N THR A 57 -9.33 4.32 -9.64
CA THR A 57 -10.05 3.19 -10.23
C THR A 57 -11.53 3.49 -10.45
N THR A 58 -12.18 2.73 -11.32
CA THR A 58 -13.63 2.81 -11.54
C THR A 58 -14.44 2.30 -10.34
N GLY A 59 -13.79 1.69 -9.34
CA GLY A 59 -14.44 1.13 -8.17
C GLY A 59 -13.58 0.10 -7.45
N LEU A 60 -14.18 -0.64 -6.52
CA LEU A 60 -13.44 -1.55 -5.62
C LEU A 60 -13.62 -3.03 -5.94
N SER A 61 -14.45 -3.38 -6.91
CA SER A 61 -14.83 -4.76 -7.26
C SER A 61 -13.80 -5.47 -8.14
N ALA A 62 -14.03 -6.75 -8.41
CA ALA A 62 -13.19 -7.56 -9.29
C ALA A 62 -13.31 -7.20 -10.78
N THR A 63 -14.34 -6.43 -11.16
CA THR A 63 -14.60 -6.00 -12.54
C THR A 63 -14.18 -4.54 -12.79
N ASP A 64 -13.66 -3.85 -11.78
CA ASP A 64 -13.21 -2.47 -11.91
C ASP A 64 -11.85 -2.37 -12.60
N GLU A 65 -11.57 -1.21 -13.17
CA GLU A 65 -10.35 -0.92 -13.91
C GLU A 65 -9.61 0.29 -13.35
N ILE A 66 -8.33 0.38 -13.67
CA ILE A 66 -7.50 1.54 -13.33
C ILE A 66 -7.85 2.74 -14.24
N VAL A 67 -7.98 3.90 -13.62
CA VAL A 67 -8.22 5.22 -14.23
C VAL A 67 -6.97 6.10 -14.15
N GLN A 68 -6.14 5.98 -13.11
CA GLN A 68 -4.86 6.69 -12.99
C GLN A 68 -3.82 5.78 -12.32
N ILE A 69 -2.56 5.92 -12.73
CA ILE A 69 -1.41 5.36 -12.03
C ILE A 69 -0.45 6.49 -11.67
N GLY A 70 -0.12 6.61 -10.38
CA GLY A 70 0.93 7.47 -9.86
C GLY A 70 2.10 6.65 -9.33
N ILE A 71 3.31 6.96 -9.78
CA ILE A 71 4.55 6.32 -9.31
C ILE A 71 5.61 7.38 -9.05
N ILE A 72 6.19 7.33 -7.86
CA ILE A 72 7.38 8.08 -7.49
C ILE A 72 8.51 7.13 -7.10
N ASP A 73 9.74 7.57 -7.23
CA ASP A 73 10.90 6.88 -6.65
C ASP A 73 11.02 7.14 -5.14
N HIS A 74 12.04 6.54 -4.52
CA HIS A 74 12.32 6.67 -3.10
C HIS A 74 12.72 8.09 -2.66
N ASP A 75 13.17 8.95 -3.58
CA ASP A 75 13.49 10.35 -3.30
C ASP A 75 12.24 11.24 -3.41
N GLY A 76 11.21 10.76 -4.10
CA GLY A 76 9.94 11.42 -4.30
C GLY A 76 9.79 12.05 -5.69
N ALA A 77 10.73 11.79 -6.61
CA ALA A 77 10.63 12.25 -7.97
C ALA A 77 9.56 11.46 -8.74
N THR A 78 8.79 12.16 -9.56
CA THR A 78 7.73 11.54 -10.37
C THR A 78 8.33 10.71 -11.48
N VAL A 79 8.00 9.41 -11.49
CA VAL A 79 8.46 8.44 -12.49
C VAL A 79 7.35 8.16 -13.51
N LEU A 80 6.10 8.09 -13.04
CA LEU A 80 4.91 7.95 -13.86
C LEU A 80 3.75 8.70 -13.22
N ASN A 81 3.01 9.47 -14.02
CA ASN A 81 1.70 9.99 -13.65
C ASN A 81 0.83 9.92 -14.89
N GLN A 82 -0.03 8.90 -14.97
CA GLN A 82 -0.69 8.53 -16.22
C GLN A 82 -2.18 8.30 -15.97
N LEU A 83 -3.02 9.08 -16.65
CA LEU A 83 -4.43 8.74 -16.85
C LEU A 83 -4.56 7.59 -17.83
N ILE A 84 -5.54 6.73 -17.58
CA ILE A 84 -5.80 5.52 -18.35
C ILE A 84 -7.26 5.50 -18.72
N LYS A 85 -7.55 5.20 -19.99
CA LYS A 85 -8.91 5.00 -20.47
C LYS A 85 -9.39 3.58 -20.11
N PRO A 86 -10.35 3.42 -19.19
CA PRO A 86 -10.93 2.12 -18.88
C PRO A 86 -11.85 1.65 -20.03
N THR A 87 -12.19 0.35 -20.03
CA THR A 87 -13.17 -0.21 -21.01
C THR A 87 -14.62 -0.07 -20.56
N ILE A 88 -14.85 0.34 -19.32
CA ILE A 88 -16.17 0.60 -18.73
C ILE A 88 -16.33 2.08 -18.37
N PRO A 89 -17.57 2.61 -18.35
CA PRO A 89 -17.82 3.96 -17.83
C PRO A 89 -17.33 4.10 -16.39
N ILE A 90 -16.78 5.26 -16.04
CA ILE A 90 -16.41 5.58 -14.66
C ILE A 90 -17.70 5.86 -13.87
N PRO A 91 -18.05 5.06 -12.85
CA PRO A 91 -19.24 5.30 -12.04
C PRO A 91 -19.16 6.63 -11.30
N ALA A 92 -20.29 7.32 -11.16
CA ALA A 92 -20.36 8.62 -10.47
C ALA A 92 -19.81 8.58 -9.03
N GLY A 93 -19.95 7.46 -8.33
CA GLY A 93 -19.38 7.27 -7.00
C GLY A 93 -17.84 7.27 -6.99
N ALA A 94 -17.21 6.72 -8.03
CA ALA A 94 -15.74 6.78 -8.18
C ALA A 94 -15.31 8.18 -8.59
N SER A 95 -15.98 8.80 -9.56
CA SER A 95 -15.74 10.20 -9.94
C SER A 95 -15.89 11.17 -8.77
N ALA A 96 -16.84 10.95 -7.86
CA ALA A 96 -17.00 11.78 -6.67
C ALA A 96 -15.83 11.66 -5.68
N VAL A 97 -15.05 10.59 -5.75
CA VAL A 97 -13.87 10.36 -4.91
C VAL A 97 -12.63 10.99 -5.55
N HIS A 98 -12.27 10.59 -6.77
CA HIS A 98 -11.00 10.99 -7.41
C HIS A 98 -11.13 12.16 -8.40
N GLY A 99 -12.35 12.56 -8.75
CA GLY A 99 -12.61 13.73 -9.59
C GLY A 99 -12.39 13.54 -11.09
N PHE A 100 -12.19 12.31 -11.56
CA PHE A 100 -12.07 12.01 -13.00
C PHE A 100 -13.38 11.45 -13.53
N PHE A 101 -13.75 11.92 -14.71
CA PHE A 101 -14.94 11.54 -15.46
C PHE A 101 -14.54 10.96 -16.82
N ASP A 102 -15.46 10.29 -17.51
CA ASP A 102 -15.18 9.67 -18.81
C ASP A 102 -14.60 10.68 -19.83
N ARG A 103 -15.02 11.94 -19.76
CA ARG A 103 -14.49 13.03 -20.61
C ARG A 103 -12.99 13.30 -20.38
N ASP A 104 -12.50 13.13 -19.15
CA ASP A 104 -11.11 13.46 -18.78
C ASP A 104 -10.15 12.37 -19.27
N VAL A 105 -10.65 11.14 -19.44
CA VAL A 105 -9.87 9.98 -19.91
C VAL A 105 -10.18 9.59 -21.36
N ALA A 106 -11.05 10.34 -22.06
CA ALA A 106 -11.50 10.00 -23.40
C ALA A 106 -10.36 9.85 -24.42
N ALA A 107 -9.33 10.70 -24.29
CA ALA A 107 -8.12 10.72 -25.10
C ALA A 107 -6.90 10.06 -24.42
N ALA A 108 -7.07 9.53 -23.20
CA ALA A 108 -5.99 8.84 -22.49
C ALA A 108 -5.66 7.50 -23.16
N PRO A 109 -4.41 7.01 -23.03
CA PRO A 109 -4.06 5.68 -23.51
C PRO A 109 -4.83 4.59 -22.74
N SER A 110 -5.12 3.48 -23.42
CA SER A 110 -5.59 2.26 -22.77
C SER A 110 -4.52 1.67 -21.85
N PHE A 111 -4.94 0.84 -20.89
CA PHE A 111 -4.00 0.14 -20.01
C PHE A 111 -2.97 -0.69 -20.79
N LYS A 112 -3.40 -1.33 -21.89
CA LYS A 112 -2.50 -2.10 -22.79
C LYS A 112 -1.38 -1.26 -23.39
N GLN A 113 -1.64 0.00 -23.75
CA GLN A 113 -0.62 0.90 -24.29
C GLN A 113 0.38 1.32 -23.21
N VAL A 114 -0.07 1.51 -21.97
CA VAL A 114 0.79 1.86 -20.82
C VAL A 114 1.57 0.65 -20.30
N TYR A 115 1.01 -0.55 -20.43
CA TYR A 115 1.50 -1.77 -19.81
C TYR A 115 2.97 -2.09 -20.11
N ILE A 116 3.44 -1.92 -21.36
CA ILE A 116 4.82 -2.28 -21.72
C ILE A 116 5.82 -1.46 -20.91
N ARG A 117 5.62 -0.13 -20.85
CA ARG A 117 6.47 0.78 -20.06
C ARG A 117 6.33 0.49 -18.57
N LEU A 118 5.11 0.28 -18.08
CA LEU A 118 4.85 -0.01 -16.66
C LEU A 118 5.52 -1.33 -16.21
N SER A 119 5.40 -2.38 -17.02
CA SER A 119 5.97 -3.70 -16.75
C SER A 119 7.49 -3.65 -16.72
N ALA A 120 8.11 -2.99 -17.71
CA ALA A 120 9.55 -2.78 -17.73
C ALA A 120 10.05 -1.95 -16.53
N LEU A 121 9.33 -0.88 -16.19
CA LEU A 121 9.66 -0.02 -15.06
C LEU A 121 9.65 -0.79 -13.72
N LEU A 122 8.64 -1.62 -13.50
CA LEU A 122 8.42 -2.28 -12.22
C LEU A 122 9.09 -3.66 -12.10
N ALA A 123 9.65 -4.18 -13.20
CA ALA A 123 10.25 -5.51 -13.27
C ALA A 123 11.34 -5.71 -12.20
N GLY A 124 11.11 -6.62 -11.26
CA GLY A 124 12.06 -6.96 -10.19
C GLY A 124 12.23 -5.89 -9.11
N GLN A 125 11.52 -4.76 -9.19
CA GLN A 125 11.67 -3.64 -8.28
C GLN A 125 10.96 -3.86 -6.96
N VAL A 126 11.47 -3.25 -5.89
CA VAL A 126 10.73 -3.14 -4.63
C VAL A 126 9.64 -2.09 -4.81
N VAL A 127 8.41 -2.44 -4.50
CA VAL A 127 7.26 -1.53 -4.62
C VAL A 127 6.53 -1.43 -3.29
N VAL A 128 6.14 -0.21 -2.96
CA VAL A 128 5.36 0.14 -1.79
C VAL A 128 4.09 0.82 -2.27
N ALA A 129 2.97 0.52 -1.62
CA ALA A 129 1.73 1.23 -1.79
C ALA A 129 1.07 1.35 -0.43
N TYR A 130 0.16 2.32 -0.26
CA TYR A 130 -0.54 2.45 1.01
C TYR A 130 -1.32 1.18 1.32
N ASN A 131 -2.19 0.77 0.39
CA ASN A 131 -2.94 -0.47 0.45
C ASN A 131 -2.53 -1.46 -0.64
N MET A 132 -1.28 -1.92 -0.59
CA MET A 132 -0.68 -2.84 -1.57
C MET A 132 -1.56 -4.02 -2.04
N ASP A 133 -2.39 -4.62 -1.18
CA ASP A 133 -3.26 -5.72 -1.62
C ASP A 133 -4.31 -5.24 -2.64
N PHE A 134 -4.81 -4.01 -2.48
CA PHE A 134 -5.74 -3.35 -3.40
C PHE A 134 -5.05 -2.98 -4.71
N ASP A 135 -3.99 -2.17 -4.66
CA ASP A 135 -3.30 -1.68 -5.86
C ASP A 135 -2.75 -2.84 -6.71
N TRP A 136 -2.19 -3.85 -6.05
CA TRP A 136 -1.71 -5.04 -6.74
C TRP A 136 -2.83 -5.80 -7.45
N ARG A 137 -3.97 -5.98 -6.78
CA ARG A 137 -5.13 -6.63 -7.39
C ARG A 137 -5.63 -5.82 -8.59
N MET A 138 -5.71 -4.49 -8.48
CA MET A 138 -6.15 -3.61 -9.57
C MET A 138 -5.22 -3.72 -10.78
N LEU A 139 -3.91 -3.73 -10.56
CA LEU A 139 -2.91 -3.92 -11.61
C LEU A 139 -3.09 -5.27 -12.33
N GLN A 140 -3.23 -6.36 -11.57
CA GLN A 140 -3.38 -7.71 -12.13
C GLN A 140 -4.70 -7.91 -12.86
N GLN A 141 -5.83 -7.51 -12.26
CA GLN A 141 -7.14 -7.70 -12.88
C GLN A 141 -7.31 -6.83 -14.14
N THR A 142 -6.76 -5.60 -14.13
CA THR A 142 -6.77 -4.75 -15.33
C THR A 142 -5.88 -5.36 -16.42
N ALA A 143 -4.69 -5.88 -16.09
CA ALA A 143 -3.84 -6.59 -17.05
C ALA A 143 -4.53 -7.82 -17.66
N ALA A 144 -5.16 -8.64 -16.83
CA ALA A 144 -5.87 -9.85 -17.25
C ALA A 144 -7.02 -9.55 -18.24
N ARG A 145 -7.71 -8.42 -18.06
CA ARG A 145 -8.79 -7.97 -18.96
C ARG A 145 -8.30 -7.74 -20.39
N TYR A 146 -7.06 -7.32 -20.56
CA TYR A 146 -6.40 -7.15 -21.86
C TYR A 146 -5.61 -8.39 -22.30
N ARG A 147 -5.71 -9.51 -21.57
CA ARG A 147 -4.93 -10.75 -21.78
C ARG A 147 -3.43 -10.50 -21.78
N LEU A 148 -2.98 -9.57 -20.91
CA LEU A 148 -1.57 -9.23 -20.75
C LEU A 148 -0.94 -10.15 -19.71
N PRO A 149 0.39 -10.39 -19.79
CA PRO A 149 1.09 -11.18 -18.78
C PRO A 149 1.00 -10.57 -17.38
N ASP A 150 1.16 -11.39 -16.36
CA ASP A 150 1.25 -10.91 -14.99
C ASP A 150 2.47 -9.97 -14.82
N LEU A 151 2.26 -8.84 -14.15
CA LEU A 151 3.37 -7.98 -13.74
C LEU A 151 4.29 -8.74 -12.78
N ARG A 152 5.60 -8.50 -12.90
CA ARG A 152 6.62 -9.17 -12.09
C ARG A 152 7.35 -8.17 -11.21
N LEU A 153 6.85 -7.96 -10.00
CA LEU A 153 7.53 -7.15 -8.99
C LEU A 153 8.59 -7.96 -8.24
N GLY A 154 9.56 -7.28 -7.66
CA GLY A 154 10.39 -7.83 -6.60
C GLY A 154 9.60 -7.93 -5.30
N LYS A 155 10.06 -7.26 -4.25
CA LYS A 155 9.38 -7.28 -2.96
C LYS A 155 8.25 -6.24 -2.90
N ARG A 156 7.07 -6.66 -2.43
CA ARG A 156 5.91 -5.79 -2.20
C ARG A 156 5.78 -5.43 -0.72
N HIS A 157 5.51 -4.16 -0.44
CA HIS A 157 5.29 -3.66 0.91
C HIS A 157 3.97 -2.87 1.02
N CYS A 158 3.26 -3.07 2.14
CA CYS A 158 2.02 -2.36 2.45
C CYS A 158 2.26 -1.36 3.58
N ALA A 159 2.25 -0.06 3.27
CA ALA A 159 2.51 0.97 4.26
C ALA A 159 1.38 1.09 5.28
N MET A 160 0.11 0.86 4.90
CA MET A 160 -1.04 0.87 5.81
C MET A 160 -0.89 -0.17 6.95
N LYS A 161 -0.47 -1.39 6.63
CA LYS A 161 -0.23 -2.45 7.64
C LYS A 161 0.90 -2.06 8.59
N GLN A 162 1.95 -1.40 8.09
CA GLN A 162 3.08 -0.95 8.91
C GLN A 162 2.70 0.24 9.78
N TYR A 163 1.94 1.19 9.23
CA TYR A 163 1.43 2.33 9.98
C TYR A 163 0.47 1.89 11.11
N ALA A 164 -0.41 0.92 10.84
CA ALA A 164 -1.29 0.36 11.87
C ALA A 164 -0.47 -0.25 13.04
N ARG A 165 0.63 -0.94 12.73
CA ARG A 165 1.58 -1.46 13.74
C ARG A 165 2.32 -0.34 14.47
N TYR A 166 2.72 0.70 13.77
CA TYR A 166 3.38 1.90 14.32
C TYR A 166 2.48 2.65 15.32
N LYS A 167 1.20 2.83 15.01
CA LYS A 167 0.24 3.49 15.92
C LYS A 167 -0.17 2.63 17.10
N GLY A 168 -0.16 1.31 16.94
CA GLY A 168 -0.47 0.42 18.05
C GLY A 168 -1.93 0.44 18.51
N ALA A 169 -2.87 0.93 17.68
CA ALA A 169 -4.28 0.96 18.06
C ALA A 169 -4.92 -0.43 17.95
N ARG A 170 -5.49 -0.91 19.06
CA ARG A 170 -6.29 -2.15 19.10
C ARG A 170 -7.58 -1.98 18.28
N GLY A 171 -7.90 -2.96 17.46
CA GLY A 171 -9.19 -3.09 16.80
C GLY A 171 -10.32 -3.30 17.80
N LYS A 172 -11.57 -3.11 17.35
CA LYS A 172 -12.79 -3.22 18.17
C LYS A 172 -12.90 -4.55 18.96
N GLN A 173 -12.31 -5.62 18.45
CA GLN A 173 -12.26 -6.95 19.09
C GLN A 173 -10.94 -7.22 19.86
N GLY A 174 -10.09 -6.21 20.05
CA GLY A 174 -8.87 -6.26 20.88
C GLY A 174 -7.70 -7.08 20.35
N ARG A 175 -7.89 -7.89 19.31
CA ARG A 175 -6.88 -8.84 18.80
C ARG A 175 -6.07 -8.29 17.62
N ASN A 176 -6.72 -7.64 16.65
CA ASN A 176 -6.09 -7.12 15.42
C ASN A 176 -5.73 -5.63 15.51
N TYR A 177 -4.87 -5.15 14.61
CA TYR A 177 -4.65 -3.72 14.40
C TYR A 177 -5.80 -3.08 13.63
N THR A 178 -6.14 -1.82 13.94
CA THR A 178 -7.07 -1.02 13.15
C THR A 178 -6.35 -0.42 11.94
N PRO A 179 -6.77 -0.66 10.69
CA PRO A 179 -6.26 0.06 9.54
C PRO A 179 -6.67 1.54 9.62
N HIS A 180 -5.77 2.43 9.24
CA HIS A 180 -6.05 3.87 9.14
C HIS A 180 -6.20 4.22 7.66
N LYS A 181 -7.13 5.12 7.31
CA LYS A 181 -7.14 5.74 5.98
C LYS A 181 -5.91 6.65 5.85
N LEU A 182 -5.33 6.78 4.66
CA LEU A 182 -4.12 7.59 4.44
C LEU A 182 -4.29 9.02 4.95
N GLY A 183 -5.35 9.73 4.54
CA GLY A 183 -5.62 11.08 5.04
C GLY A 183 -5.77 11.16 6.57
N ASN A 184 -6.27 10.12 7.23
CA ASN A 184 -6.32 10.07 8.70
C ASN A 184 -4.94 9.85 9.31
N ALA A 185 -4.11 9.01 8.68
CA ALA A 185 -2.73 8.80 9.10
C ALA A 185 -1.91 10.10 8.98
N MET A 186 -2.03 10.80 7.85
CA MET A 186 -1.38 12.10 7.63
C MET A 186 -1.76 13.12 8.71
N ARG A 187 -3.07 13.30 8.98
CA ARG A 187 -3.55 14.20 10.04
C ARG A 187 -3.05 13.81 11.43
N GLN A 188 -3.05 12.51 11.74
CA GLN A 188 -2.59 12.01 13.05
C GLN A 188 -1.10 12.27 13.31
N GLU A 189 -0.30 12.33 12.25
CA GLU A 189 1.13 12.61 12.36
C GLU A 189 1.48 14.10 12.12
N GLY A 190 0.47 14.96 11.93
CA GLY A 190 0.67 16.38 11.66
C GLY A 190 1.31 16.67 10.30
N LEU A 191 1.16 15.76 9.33
CA LEU A 191 1.70 15.92 7.98
C LEU A 191 0.70 16.65 7.07
N ALA A 192 1.22 17.45 6.14
CA ALA A 192 0.41 18.16 5.17
C ALA A 192 -0.38 17.19 4.28
N LEU A 193 -1.66 17.51 4.04
CA LEU A 193 -2.48 16.83 3.05
C LEU A 193 -2.25 17.47 1.68
N MET A 194 -2.07 16.63 0.67
CA MET A 194 -2.10 17.02 -0.74
C MET A 194 -3.51 16.81 -1.30
N LYS A 195 -3.70 16.86 -2.62
CA LYS A 195 -4.99 16.53 -3.22
C LYS A 195 -5.25 15.04 -2.99
N ALA A 196 -6.08 14.74 -1.99
CA ALA A 196 -6.49 13.37 -1.72
C ALA A 196 -7.23 12.81 -2.94
N HIS A 197 -7.05 11.51 -3.18
CA HIS A 197 -7.65 10.81 -4.31
C HIS A 197 -7.11 11.30 -5.67
N ASP A 198 -5.83 11.63 -5.69
CA ASP A 198 -5.00 11.73 -6.89
C ASP A 198 -3.81 10.78 -6.69
N ALA A 199 -3.61 9.83 -7.61
CA ALA A 199 -2.66 8.75 -7.41
C ALA A 199 -1.22 9.24 -7.19
N LEU A 200 -0.81 10.36 -7.81
CA LEU A 200 0.54 10.87 -7.62
C LEU A 200 0.71 11.49 -6.23
N ASP A 201 -0.27 12.27 -5.78
CA ASP A 201 -0.26 12.91 -4.48
C ASP A 201 -0.42 11.88 -3.34
N ASP A 202 -1.24 10.84 -3.52
CA ASP A 202 -1.39 9.74 -2.56
C ASP A 202 -0.09 8.91 -2.44
N ALA A 203 0.66 8.71 -3.53
CA ALA A 203 1.99 8.11 -3.50
C ALA A 203 2.99 9.00 -2.71
N ARG A 204 2.95 10.33 -2.90
CA ARG A 204 3.79 11.29 -2.15
C ARG A 204 3.45 11.34 -0.66
N MET A 205 2.16 11.36 -0.32
CA MET A 205 1.71 11.29 1.06
C MET A 205 2.13 9.96 1.71
N THR A 206 2.06 8.85 0.97
CA THR A 206 2.57 7.55 1.44
C THR A 206 4.07 7.60 1.76
N LEU A 207 4.88 8.21 0.90
CA LEU A 207 6.32 8.42 1.15
C LEU A 207 6.56 9.29 2.39
N ALA A 208 5.85 10.40 2.53
CA ALA A 208 5.97 11.31 3.67
C ALA A 208 5.67 10.58 5.00
N LEU A 209 4.64 9.73 5.01
CA LEU A 209 4.29 8.93 6.18
C LEU A 209 5.39 7.91 6.53
N ILE A 210 6.01 7.29 5.52
CA ILE A 210 7.13 6.36 5.72
C ILE A 210 8.33 7.08 6.33
N LYS A 211 8.69 8.26 5.81
CA LYS A 211 9.77 9.11 6.36
C LYS A 211 9.49 9.46 7.82
N LYS A 212 8.26 9.89 8.13
CA LYS A 212 7.84 10.20 9.50
C LYS A 212 7.97 9.02 10.47
N MET A 213 7.58 7.81 10.04
CA MET A 213 7.76 6.61 10.86
C MET A 213 9.24 6.29 11.11
N ALA A 214 10.12 6.55 10.14
CA ALA A 214 11.55 6.26 10.25
C ALA A 214 12.30 7.23 11.19
N GLU A 215 11.84 8.48 11.25
CA GLU A 215 12.37 9.55 12.12
C GLU A 215 12.05 9.35 13.61
N THR A 216 11.13 8.44 13.93
CA THR A 216 10.68 8.23 15.30
C THR A 216 11.67 7.34 16.07
N SER A 217 12.19 7.86 17.19
CA SER A 217 13.06 7.13 18.14
C SER A 217 12.36 6.01 18.91
#